data_AF-A0ABD1ZBX8-F1
#
_entry.id   AF-A0ABD1ZBX8-F1
#
_cell.length_a   1.000
_cell.length_b   1.000
_cell.length_c   1.000
_cell.angle_alpha   90.00
_cell.angle_beta   90.00
_cell.angle_gamma   90.00
#
_symmetry.space_group_name_H-M   'P 1'
#
loop_
_entity.id
_entity.type
_entity.pdbx_description
1 polymer ?
#
loop_
_entity_poly.entity_id
_entity_poly.type
_entity_poly.pdbx_seq_one_letter_code
_entity_poly.pdbx_strand_id
1 'polypeptide(L)'
;MSSSEESDSGRRSSDEEENGRTDDENEEVASLSQDDSGSRSPSPKRTQKLSSRSKSASLNALAFPISRVRRLVKSEGDMLWVGVEAGFLVAKAAELFLEKYVEELFEKLTEDGRTILHYEDMVELVSSTERMDFLADIIPEMVPASTALSEKSDYER
;
A
#
# COMPACT_ATOMS: atom_id res chain seq x y z
N MET A 1 29.35 0.67 60.73
CA MET A 1 28.50 1.66 61.41
C MET A 1 29.13 3.03 61.21
N SER A 2 28.56 3.84 60.31
CA SER A 2 28.61 5.30 60.39
C SER A 2 27.44 5.80 59.54
N SER A 3 26.44 6.34 60.23
CA SER A 3 25.25 7.00 59.68
C SER A 3 25.51 8.50 59.53
N SER A 4 24.51 9.18 58.95
CA SER A 4 24.22 10.63 58.94
C SER A 4 24.76 11.38 57.72
N GLU A 5 24.06 12.25 57.00
CA GLU A 5 22.71 12.89 57.02
C GLU A 5 22.55 13.50 55.59
N GLU A 6 21.46 13.27 54.83
CA GLU A 6 20.19 14.01 54.75
C GLU A 6 20.27 15.52 54.39
N SER A 7 19.56 15.94 53.32
CA SER A 7 18.95 17.28 53.00
C SER A 7 18.67 17.32 51.48
N ASP A 8 17.45 17.13 50.94
CA ASP A 8 16.22 17.96 50.92
C ASP A 8 16.31 19.35 50.26
N SER A 9 15.19 19.69 49.59
CA SER A 9 14.81 20.88 48.81
C SER A 9 15.17 20.86 47.31
N GLY A 10 14.28 21.13 46.35
CA GLY A 10 12.87 21.50 46.39
C GLY A 10 12.52 22.34 45.15
N ARG A 11 11.34 22.08 44.58
CA ARG A 11 10.44 22.99 43.84
C ARG A 11 10.65 23.33 42.34
N ARG A 12 9.54 23.03 41.60
CA ARG A 12 8.83 23.86 40.58
C ARG A 12 9.51 24.01 39.22
N SER A 13 8.83 24.08 38.06
CA SER A 13 7.43 24.00 37.61
C SER A 13 7.44 24.06 36.07
N SER A 14 6.28 23.82 35.44
CA SER A 14 5.89 24.26 34.08
C SER A 14 6.34 23.32 32.95
N ASP A 15 5.44 22.51 32.39
CA ASP A 15 4.42 22.84 31.37
C ASP A 15 5.02 22.91 29.95
N GLU A 16 4.22 22.48 28.98
CA GLU A 16 4.40 22.53 27.51
C GLU A 16 5.04 21.29 26.86
N GLU A 17 4.52 20.69 25.80
CA GLU A 17 3.24 20.82 25.09
C GLU A 17 3.07 19.54 24.25
N GLU A 18 1.82 19.10 24.16
CA GLU A 18 1.27 18.10 23.25
C GLU A 18 1.51 18.49 21.79
N ASN A 19 1.99 17.55 20.95
CA ASN A 19 1.70 17.66 19.52
C ASN A 19 1.60 16.28 18.85
N GLY A 20 0.42 15.68 18.99
CA GLY A 20 -0.02 14.64 18.08
C GLY A 20 -0.32 15.24 16.70
N ARG A 21 0.51 14.95 15.71
CA ARG A 21 0.14 15.15 14.30
C ARG A 21 -0.60 13.92 13.79
N THR A 22 -1.91 13.96 13.90
CA THR A 22 -2.81 13.15 13.07
C THR A 22 -2.99 13.90 11.75
N ASP A 23 -2.20 13.56 10.73
CA ASP A 23 -2.48 13.99 9.35
C ASP A 23 -3.55 13.06 8.76
N ASP A 24 -4.76 13.19 9.29
CA ASP A 24 -6.00 12.67 8.73
C ASP A 24 -6.47 13.66 7.64
N GLU A 25 -5.89 13.57 6.44
CA GLU A 25 -6.46 14.24 5.26
C GLU A 25 -7.64 13.40 4.74
N ASN A 26 -8.72 13.42 5.52
CA ASN A 26 -10.07 13.14 5.05
C ASN A 26 -10.54 14.35 4.22
N GLU A 27 -10.25 14.39 2.92
CA GLU A 27 -10.96 15.30 2.01
C GLU A 27 -12.37 14.75 1.75
N GLU A 28 -13.24 14.94 2.75
CA GLU A 28 -14.68 14.82 2.62
C GLU A 28 -15.22 16.11 1.99
N VAL A 29 -15.68 16.02 0.74
CA VAL A 29 -16.19 17.16 -0.02
C VAL A 29 -17.61 17.53 0.43
N ALA A 30 -17.72 18.38 1.46
CA ALA A 30 -18.99 18.96 1.86
C ALA A 30 -19.49 19.99 0.83
N SER A 31 -20.57 19.64 0.13
CA SER A 31 -21.35 20.57 -0.69
C SER A 31 -22.15 21.52 0.20
N LEU A 32 -21.75 22.79 0.25
CA LEU A 32 -22.52 23.88 0.88
C LEU A 32 -23.02 24.85 -0.19
N SER A 33 -24.32 24.76 -0.48
CA SER A 33 -25.05 25.76 -1.26
C SER A 33 -25.54 26.86 -0.32
N GLN A 34 -25.08 28.09 -0.54
CA GLN A 34 -25.75 29.28 0.00
C GLN A 34 -25.92 30.28 -1.16
N ASP A 35 -27.17 30.42 -1.58
CA ASP A 35 -27.69 31.56 -2.33
C ASP A 35 -27.54 32.83 -1.47
N ASP A 36 -26.87 33.87 -1.98
CA ASP A 36 -27.30 35.24 -1.72
C ASP A 36 -26.90 36.19 -2.85
N SER A 37 -27.77 37.17 -3.04
CA SER A 37 -28.02 37.98 -4.21
C SER A 37 -27.17 39.27 -4.31
N GLY A 38 -26.61 39.48 -5.51
CA GLY A 38 -26.36 40.75 -6.22
C GLY A 38 -25.91 42.04 -5.48
N SER A 39 -24.79 42.64 -5.93
CA SER A 39 -24.78 43.82 -6.83
C SER A 39 -23.43 44.59 -6.85
N ARG A 40 -22.99 44.95 -8.06
CA ARG A 40 -22.10 46.08 -8.49
C ARG A 40 -20.56 45.88 -8.62
N SER A 41 -20.14 46.08 -9.89
CA SER A 41 -18.84 46.06 -10.62
C SER A 41 -17.79 47.14 -10.20
N PRO A 42 -16.62 47.35 -10.87
CA PRO A 42 -15.87 46.63 -11.94
C PRO A 42 -14.31 46.45 -11.73
N SER A 43 -13.68 45.63 -12.60
CA SER A 43 -12.27 45.16 -12.79
C SER A 43 -11.12 46.23 -12.80
N PRO A 44 -9.78 45.94 -12.94
CA PRO A 44 -9.07 44.67 -13.30
C PRO A 44 -7.70 44.38 -12.61
N LYS A 45 -7.27 43.10 -12.60
CA LYS A 45 -5.90 42.61 -12.94
C LYS A 45 -5.89 41.08 -12.86
N ARG A 46 -6.11 40.47 -14.01
CA ARG A 46 -6.25 39.03 -14.21
C ARG A 46 -4.85 38.43 -14.43
N THR A 47 -4.19 38.02 -13.36
CA THR A 47 -3.08 37.06 -13.46
C THR A 47 -3.69 35.67 -13.66
N GLN A 48 -3.31 35.03 -14.76
CA GLN A 48 -3.84 33.74 -15.17
C GLN A 48 -3.48 32.67 -14.15
N LYS A 49 -4.48 32.15 -13.42
CA LYS A 49 -4.35 30.90 -12.68
C LYS A 49 -4.23 29.78 -13.73
N LEU A 50 -3.02 29.30 -13.96
CA LEU A 50 -2.79 28.15 -14.84
C LEU A 50 -3.53 26.94 -14.27
N SER A 51 -4.52 26.49 -15.05
CA SER A 51 -5.08 25.14 -15.12
C SER A 51 -4.41 24.09 -14.24
N SER A 52 -5.06 23.72 -13.14
CA SER A 52 -4.82 22.45 -12.41
C SER A 52 -5.62 21.28 -13.01
N ARG A 53 -5.99 21.33 -14.29
CA ARG A 53 -6.95 20.39 -14.91
C ARG A 53 -6.31 19.20 -15.64
N SER A 54 -5.11 18.76 -15.28
CA SER A 54 -4.48 17.59 -15.91
C SER A 54 -4.05 16.46 -14.97
N LYS A 55 -4.03 16.65 -13.64
CA LYS A 55 -3.54 15.58 -12.73
C LYS A 55 -4.50 14.39 -12.60
N SER A 56 -5.82 14.59 -12.58
CA SER A 56 -6.74 13.45 -12.36
C SER A 56 -6.93 12.56 -13.59
N ALA A 57 -6.70 13.07 -14.80
CA ALA A 57 -6.94 12.32 -16.03
C ALA A 57 -5.98 11.12 -16.17
N SER A 58 -4.74 11.26 -15.71
CA SER A 58 -3.75 10.17 -15.75
C SER A 58 -3.91 9.17 -14.59
N LEU A 59 -4.37 9.62 -13.41
CA LEU A 59 -4.58 8.71 -12.27
C LEU A 59 -5.85 7.86 -12.44
N ASN A 60 -6.86 8.38 -13.14
CA ASN A 60 -8.07 7.64 -13.50
C ASN A 60 -7.86 6.60 -14.60
N ALA A 61 -6.66 6.53 -15.20
CA ALA A 61 -6.34 5.55 -16.25
C ALA A 61 -5.81 4.21 -15.68
N LEU A 62 -5.50 4.16 -14.38
CA LEU A 62 -5.07 2.91 -13.72
C LEU A 62 -6.27 2.03 -13.37
N ALA A 63 -6.11 0.71 -13.53
CA ALA A 63 -7.05 -0.30 -13.07
C ALA A 63 -7.08 -0.37 -11.53
N PHE A 64 -5.95 -0.10 -10.87
CA PHE A 64 -5.86 -0.10 -9.40
C PHE A 64 -6.02 1.32 -8.82
N PRO A 65 -6.93 1.51 -7.84
CA PRO A 65 -7.02 2.79 -7.12
C PRO A 65 -5.73 3.09 -6.35
N ILE A 66 -5.10 4.24 -6.61
CA ILE A 66 -3.83 4.64 -5.98
C ILE A 66 -3.93 4.66 -4.46
N SER A 67 -5.07 5.09 -3.90
CA SER A 67 -5.30 5.10 -2.45
C SER A 67 -5.24 3.69 -1.85
N ARG A 68 -5.72 2.67 -2.58
CA ARG A 68 -5.65 1.27 -2.15
C ARG A 68 -4.22 0.75 -2.21
N VAL A 69 -3.52 1.04 -3.31
CA VAL A 69 -2.12 0.64 -3.52
C VAL A 69 -1.23 1.22 -2.42
N ARG A 70 -1.33 2.53 -2.15
CA ARG A 70 -0.56 3.19 -1.09
C ARG A 70 -0.81 2.57 0.29
N ARG A 71 -2.06 2.16 0.57
CA ARG A 71 -2.40 1.53 1.85
C ARG A 71 -1.77 0.14 2.00
N LEU A 72 -1.74 -0.65 0.93
CA LEU A 72 -1.11 -1.97 0.92
C LEU A 72 0.41 -1.84 1.11
N VAL A 73 1.05 -0.92 0.37
CA VAL A 73 2.51 -0.70 0.51
C VAL A 73 2.88 -0.30 1.94
N LYS A 74 2.03 0.50 2.61
CA LYS A 74 2.22 0.86 4.02
C LYS A 74 1.94 -0.27 5.00
N SER A 75 1.14 -1.28 4.65
CA SER A 75 0.85 -2.39 5.57
C SER A 75 1.96 -3.44 5.58
N GLU A 76 2.73 -3.55 4.50
CA GLU A 76 3.81 -4.54 4.38
C GLU A 76 5.12 -4.12 5.08
N GLY A 77 5.22 -2.92 5.65
CA GLY A 77 6.41 -2.49 6.40
C GLY A 77 6.22 -1.17 7.14
N ASP A 78 7.26 -0.72 7.84
CA ASP A 78 7.25 0.52 8.65
C ASP A 78 7.39 1.80 7.79
N MET A 79 6.65 1.88 6.68
CA MET A 79 6.64 3.05 5.81
C MET A 79 5.60 4.07 6.27
N LEU A 80 6.06 5.20 6.81
CA LEU A 80 5.17 6.28 7.26
C LEU A 80 4.41 6.93 6.08
N TRP A 81 5.07 7.08 4.94
CA TRP A 81 4.51 7.80 3.79
C TRP A 81 4.96 7.24 2.44
N VAL A 82 4.03 7.28 1.49
CA VAL A 82 4.25 6.91 0.09
C VAL A 82 3.78 8.08 -0.77
N GLY A 83 4.68 8.63 -1.58
CA GLY A 83 4.35 9.72 -2.50
C GLY A 83 3.34 9.32 -3.58
N VAL A 84 2.62 10.29 -4.13
CA VAL A 84 1.59 10.04 -5.14
C VAL A 84 2.20 9.43 -6.42
N GLU A 85 3.36 9.93 -6.84
CA GLU A 85 4.09 9.41 -8.02
C GLU A 85 4.60 7.98 -7.80
N ALA A 86 5.13 7.69 -6.61
CA ALA A 86 5.52 6.32 -6.24
C ALA A 86 4.31 5.38 -6.23
N GLY A 87 3.19 5.81 -5.63
CA GLY A 87 1.93 5.05 -5.64
C GLY A 87 1.41 4.78 -7.06
N PHE A 88 1.54 5.75 -7.96
CA PHE A 88 1.20 5.58 -9.38
C PHE A 88 2.11 4.56 -10.07
N LEU A 89 3.43 4.64 -9.86
CA LEU A 89 4.38 3.70 -10.46
C LEU A 89 4.16 2.27 -9.97
N VAL A 90 3.95 2.08 -8.66
CA VAL A 90 3.65 0.76 -8.09
C VAL A 90 2.34 0.21 -8.64
N ALA A 91 1.31 1.04 -8.74
CA ALA A 91 0.03 0.63 -9.34
C ALA A 91 0.20 0.18 -10.79
N LYS A 92 0.95 0.95 -11.59
CA LYS A 92 1.21 0.59 -13.00
C LYS A 92 2.09 -0.65 -13.13
N ALA A 93 3.08 -0.80 -12.26
CA ALA A 93 3.92 -1.99 -12.21
C ALA A 93 3.10 -3.24 -11.86
N ALA A 94 2.14 -3.14 -10.92
CA ALA A 94 1.25 -4.24 -10.57
C ALA A 94 0.34 -4.68 -11.74
N GLU A 95 -0.14 -3.73 -12.56
CA GLU A 95 -0.89 -4.06 -13.79
C GLU A 95 -0.02 -4.86 -14.76
N LEU A 96 1.18 -4.35 -15.08
CA LEU A 96 2.10 -4.99 -16.00
C LEU A 96 2.58 -6.35 -15.47
N PHE A 97 2.76 -6.45 -14.15
CA PHE A 97 3.12 -7.70 -13.49
C PHE A 97 2.06 -8.78 -13.73
N LEU A 98 0.78 -8.46 -13.48
CA LEU A 98 -0.30 -9.43 -13.67
C LEU A 98 -0.49 -9.81 -15.15
N GLU A 99 -0.37 -8.84 -16.06
CA GLU A 99 -0.39 -9.13 -17.50
C GLU A 99 0.70 -10.13 -17.88
N LYS A 100 1.94 -9.91 -17.43
CA LYS A 100 3.06 -10.81 -17.71
C LYS A 100 2.95 -12.15 -17.01
N TYR A 101 2.50 -12.17 -15.76
CA TYR A 101 2.31 -13.41 -15.02
C TYR A 101 1.29 -14.33 -15.69
N VAL A 102 0.16 -13.76 -16.14
CA VAL A 102 -0.87 -14.54 -16.85
C VAL A 102 -0.42 -14.96 -18.26
N GLU A 103 0.34 -14.11 -18.96
CA GLU A 103 0.92 -14.45 -20.27
C GLU A 103 1.88 -15.66 -20.17
N GLU A 104 2.79 -15.65 -19.19
CA GLU A 104 3.73 -16.77 -18.95
C GLU A 104 2.98 -18.06 -18.54
N LEU A 105 1.94 -17.95 -17.69
CA LEU A 105 1.09 -19.10 -17.36
C LEU A 105 0.39 -19.67 -18.60
N PHE A 106 -0.17 -18.79 -19.44
CA PHE A 106 -0.94 -19.20 -20.60
C PHE A 106 -0.07 -19.83 -21.69
N GLU A 107 1.17 -19.34 -21.86
CA GLU A 107 2.15 -19.96 -22.76
C GLU A 107 2.40 -21.42 -22.35
N LYS A 108 2.70 -21.64 -21.06
CA LYS A 108 2.90 -22.99 -20.50
C LYS A 108 1.68 -23.90 -20.64
N LEU A 109 0.49 -23.38 -20.35
CA LEU A 109 -0.78 -24.11 -20.54
C LEU A 109 -0.97 -24.54 -22.00
N THR A 110 -0.66 -23.64 -22.93
CA THR A 110 -0.82 -23.89 -24.37
C THR A 110 0.18 -24.94 -24.86
N GLU A 111 1.40 -24.95 -24.32
CA GLU A 111 2.40 -26.01 -24.57
C GLU A 111 1.88 -27.39 -24.13
N ASP A 112 1.15 -27.46 -23.02
CA ASP A 112 0.49 -28.68 -22.52
C ASP A 112 -0.82 -29.02 -23.26
N GLY A 113 -1.23 -28.21 -24.24
CA GLY A 113 -2.51 -28.36 -24.94
C GLY A 113 -3.74 -28.12 -24.06
N ARG A 114 -3.56 -27.44 -22.92
CA ARG A 114 -4.62 -27.08 -21.97
C ARG A 114 -4.98 -25.59 -22.12
N THR A 115 -6.20 -25.24 -21.74
CA THR A 115 -6.70 -23.85 -21.75
C THR A 115 -7.31 -23.42 -20.42
N ILE A 116 -7.41 -24.35 -19.47
CA ILE A 116 -7.93 -24.12 -18.13
C ILE A 116 -6.73 -24.00 -17.19
N LEU A 117 -6.64 -22.87 -16.51
CA LEU A 117 -5.62 -22.61 -15.50
C LEU A 117 -5.95 -23.36 -14.21
N HIS A 118 -5.01 -24.16 -13.71
CA HIS A 118 -5.09 -24.82 -12.42
C HIS A 118 -4.10 -24.22 -11.42
N TYR A 119 -4.28 -24.54 -10.12
CA TYR A 119 -3.41 -24.03 -9.07
C TYR A 119 -1.99 -24.62 -9.18
N GLU A 120 -1.89 -25.89 -9.59
CA GLU A 120 -0.60 -26.55 -9.81
C GLU A 120 0.26 -25.81 -10.85
N ASP A 121 -0.36 -25.24 -11.89
CA ASP A 121 0.35 -24.48 -12.92
C ASP A 121 0.97 -23.19 -12.34
N MET A 122 0.26 -22.53 -11.40
CA MET A 122 0.74 -21.34 -10.70
C MET A 122 1.92 -21.65 -9.79
N VAL A 123 1.83 -22.73 -9.01
CA VAL A 123 2.90 -23.22 -8.14
C VAL A 123 4.13 -23.56 -8.97
N GLU A 124 3.95 -24.29 -10.06
CA GLU A 124 5.05 -24.72 -10.91
C GLU A 124 5.76 -23.52 -11.55
N LEU A 125 5.00 -22.53 -12.06
CA LEU A 125 5.61 -21.32 -12.62
C LEU A 125 6.41 -20.54 -11.57
N VAL A 126 5.85 -20.35 -10.37
CA VAL A 126 6.51 -19.66 -9.25
C VAL A 126 7.80 -20.37 -8.85
N SER A 127 7.76 -21.70 -8.69
CA SER A 127 8.93 -22.50 -8.31
C SER A 127 10.03 -22.55 -9.39
N SER A 128 9.66 -22.40 -10.66
CA SER A 128 10.58 -22.48 -11.80
C SER A 128 11.28 -21.15 -12.13
N THR A 129 10.69 -20.01 -11.72
CA THR A 129 11.15 -18.68 -12.12
C THR A 129 11.66 -17.89 -10.92
N GLU A 130 12.96 -17.63 -10.88
CA GLU A 130 13.62 -16.88 -9.78
C GLU A 130 12.96 -15.50 -9.52
N ARG A 131 12.55 -14.79 -10.58
CA ARG A 131 11.84 -13.49 -10.43
C ARG A 131 10.48 -13.59 -9.74
N MET A 132 9.91 -14.79 -9.61
CA MET A 132 8.62 -15.03 -8.97
C MET A 132 8.77 -15.57 -7.55
N ASP A 133 9.99 -15.73 -7.04
CA ASP A 133 10.27 -16.29 -5.70
C ASP A 133 9.57 -15.52 -4.58
N PHE A 134 9.34 -14.22 -4.76
CA PHE A 134 8.57 -13.39 -3.82
C PHE A 134 7.12 -13.86 -3.60
N LEU A 135 6.58 -14.72 -4.48
CA LEU A 135 5.26 -15.32 -4.35
C LEU A 135 5.26 -16.66 -3.62
N ALA A 136 6.41 -17.26 -3.31
CA ALA A 136 6.49 -18.61 -2.73
C ALA A 136 5.69 -18.74 -1.42
N ASP A 137 5.74 -17.70 -0.57
CA ASP A 137 5.00 -17.66 0.69
C ASP A 137 3.48 -17.45 0.51
N ILE A 138 3.07 -16.91 -0.64
CA ILE A 138 1.67 -16.62 -0.97
C ILE A 138 1.03 -17.78 -1.74
N ILE A 139 1.81 -18.47 -2.56
CA ILE A 139 1.42 -19.59 -3.41
C ILE A 139 2.25 -20.82 -3.00
N PRO A 140 1.90 -21.46 -1.87
CA PRO A 140 2.67 -22.58 -1.35
C PRO A 140 2.55 -23.84 -2.22
N GLU A 141 3.60 -24.65 -2.21
CA GLU A 141 3.57 -25.98 -2.82
C GLU A 141 2.61 -26.92 -2.08
N MET A 142 1.80 -27.67 -2.83
CA MET A 142 0.84 -28.60 -2.26
C MET A 142 1.54 -29.87 -1.78
N VAL A 143 1.78 -29.97 -0.47
CA VAL A 143 2.32 -31.19 0.15
C VAL A 143 1.18 -32.14 0.56
N PRO A 144 1.22 -33.43 0.22
CA PRO A 144 0.23 -34.40 0.68
C PRO A 144 0.17 -34.47 2.22
N ALA A 145 -1.05 -34.55 2.77
CA ALA A 145 -1.26 -34.59 4.21
C ALA A 145 -0.51 -35.75 4.90
N SER A 146 -0.39 -36.90 4.24
CA SER A 146 0.39 -38.04 4.74
C SER A 146 1.85 -37.68 4.97
N THR A 147 2.45 -36.92 4.05
CA THR A 147 3.85 -36.50 4.09
C THR A 147 4.07 -35.44 5.17
N ALA A 148 3.18 -34.45 5.24
CA ALA A 148 3.24 -33.41 6.26
C ALA A 148 3.08 -33.97 7.69
N LEU A 149 2.27 -35.01 7.88
CA LEU A 149 2.07 -35.65 9.18
C LEU A 149 3.29 -36.49 9.61
N SER A 150 3.95 -37.19 8.69
CA SER A 150 5.18 -37.93 9.02
C SER A 150 6.31 -37.00 9.44
N GLU A 151 6.51 -35.89 8.73
CA GLU A 151 7.60 -34.94 8.99
C GLU A 151 7.46 -34.26 10.36
N LYS A 152 6.21 -34.02 10.80
CA LYS A 152 5.92 -33.48 12.13
C LYS A 152 6.27 -34.45 13.25
N SER A 153 6.07 -35.76 13.03
CA SER A 153 6.40 -36.79 14.01
C SER A 153 7.90 -37.02 14.17
N ASP A 154 8.68 -36.71 13.13
CA ASP A 154 10.15 -36.82 13.15
C ASP A 154 10.82 -35.64 13.89
N TYR A 155 10.14 -34.49 13.99
CA TYR A 155 10.59 -33.33 14.77
C TYR A 155 10.36 -33.46 16.29
N GLU A 156 9.46 -34.34 16.73
CA GLU A 156 9.13 -34.56 18.14
C GLU A 156 9.97 -35.67 18.81
N ARG A 157 11.01 -36.17 18.13
CA ARG A 157 11.97 -37.16 18.63
C ARG A 157 13.35 -36.55 18.87
#